data_AF-A0A507SQ42-F1
#
_entry.id   AF-A0A507SQ42-F1
#
_cell.length_a   1.000
_cell.length_b   1.000
_cell.length_c   1.000
_cell.angle_alpha   90.00
_cell.angle_beta   90.00
_cell.angle_gamma   90.00
#
_symmetry.space_group_name_H-M   'P 1'
#
loop_
_entity.id
_entity.type
_entity.pdbx_description
1 polymer ?
#
loop_
_entity_poly.entity_id
_entity_poly.type
_entity_poly.pdbx_seq_one_letter_code
_entity_poly.pdbx_strand_id
1 'polypeptide(L)'
;MNSIIGTYINDDTFVHRLDPRIKLVANIGYIVATFVAIHFTTLFYLFVPLVILYIIGTKNVVGVFKLLKMPLIIGCIIFFINLYTMKITDETRDIYRVWWYIFGSQTYALSWGVVARTLSLIIRIYIMIMATTLFVSTTKPILLTKALEDLMLPLKILFIPTHIIAMVISVALRFIPTLLIETKRIMKAQASRGVDFKNGRIKDKVKAFTTLIIPLFSTSFAKAEDLSNAMETRGYDPYAKRTRYRKLVPTWRDAIVSIVLVGLLVVTYLFKYDVFKIANSANWIELTSFKNF
;
A
#
# COMPACT_ATOMS: atom_id res chain seq x y z
N MET A 1 13.54 13.22 12.37
CA MET A 1 12.22 13.32 11.71
C MET A 1 11.41 12.09 12.07
N ASN A 2 10.53 12.19 13.08
CA ASN A 2 9.57 11.14 13.41
C ASN A 2 8.39 11.20 12.43
N SER A 3 8.56 10.68 11.21
CA SER A 3 7.40 10.37 10.38
C SER A 3 6.86 8.99 10.78
N ILE A 4 5.81 9.01 11.59
CA ILE A 4 4.97 7.83 11.94
C ILE A 4 4.34 7.20 10.68
N ILE A 5 4.38 7.90 9.53
CA ILE A 5 3.86 7.43 8.26
C ILE A 5 4.88 6.46 7.64
N GLY A 6 4.46 5.21 7.45
CA GLY A 6 5.19 4.21 6.67
C GLY A 6 6.39 3.54 7.36
N THR A 7 6.52 3.69 8.68
CA THR A 7 7.55 2.98 9.47
C THR A 7 6.93 1.85 10.28
N TYR A 8 7.66 0.75 10.43
CA TYR A 8 7.25 -0.38 11.27
C TYR A 8 7.22 0.07 12.74
N ILE A 9 6.08 -0.16 13.40
CA ILE A 9 5.90 0.10 14.83
C ILE A 9 6.08 -1.23 15.55
N ASN A 10 6.96 -1.26 16.55
CA ASN A 10 7.22 -2.46 17.31
C ASN A 10 6.27 -2.56 18.51
N ASP A 11 4.99 -2.77 18.23
CA ASP A 11 3.96 -3.02 19.24
C ASP A 11 3.51 -4.48 19.22
N ASP A 12 2.93 -4.92 20.35
CA ASP A 12 2.33 -6.25 20.49
C ASP A 12 0.80 -6.14 20.54
N THR A 13 0.17 -5.99 19.36
CA THR A 13 -1.29 -5.94 19.23
C THR A 13 -1.84 -7.15 18.48
N PHE A 14 -3.16 -7.35 18.54
CA PHE A 14 -3.83 -8.44 17.82
C PHE A 14 -3.43 -8.46 16.34
N VAL A 15 -3.40 -7.29 15.70
CA VAL A 15 -3.03 -7.14 14.29
C VAL A 15 -1.57 -7.50 14.06
N HIS A 16 -0.65 -7.19 14.98
CA HIS A 16 0.76 -7.54 14.83
C HIS A 16 0.99 -9.05 14.78
N ARG A 17 0.20 -9.82 15.55
CA ARG A 17 0.34 -11.28 15.70
C ARG A 17 -0.24 -12.09 14.54
N LEU A 18 -1.00 -11.50 13.62
CA LEU A 18 -1.56 -12.21 12.46
C LEU A 18 -0.46 -12.63 11.46
N ASP A 19 -0.75 -13.65 10.67
CA ASP A 19 0.13 -14.14 9.62
C ASP A 19 0.35 -13.04 8.56
N PRO A 20 1.61 -12.67 8.27
CA PRO A 20 1.97 -11.68 7.26
C PRO A 20 1.37 -11.96 5.86
N ARG A 21 1.14 -13.24 5.49
CA ARG A 21 0.52 -13.63 4.21
C ARG A 21 -0.91 -13.11 4.15
N ILE A 22 -1.68 -13.31 5.21
CA ILE A 22 -3.09 -12.90 5.26
C ILE A 22 -3.20 -11.40 5.34
N LYS A 23 -2.30 -10.70 6.05
CA LYS A 23 -2.28 -9.23 6.02
C LYS A 23 -2.01 -8.67 4.62
N LEU A 24 -1.10 -9.28 3.87
CA LEU A 24 -0.80 -8.87 2.50
C LEU A 24 -1.99 -9.12 1.57
N VAL A 25 -2.58 -10.31 1.64
CA VAL A 25 -3.81 -10.65 0.88
C VAL A 25 -4.97 -9.74 1.27
N ALA A 26 -5.14 -9.43 2.57
CA ALA A 26 -6.14 -8.50 3.05
C ALA A 26 -5.90 -7.08 2.53
N ASN A 27 -4.66 -6.58 2.52
CA ASN A 27 -4.36 -5.27 1.97
C ASN A 27 -4.73 -5.18 0.47
N ILE A 28 -4.32 -6.18 -0.32
CA ILE A 28 -4.67 -6.25 -1.74
C ILE A 28 -6.20 -6.39 -1.90
N GLY A 29 -6.84 -7.23 -1.09
CA GLY A 29 -8.28 -7.42 -1.06
C GLY A 29 -9.04 -6.14 -0.78
N TYR A 30 -8.60 -5.33 0.19
CA TYR A 30 -9.17 -4.02 0.48
C TYR A 30 -9.02 -3.05 -0.70
N ILE A 31 -7.85 -3.01 -1.35
CA ILE A 31 -7.64 -2.19 -2.55
C ILE A 31 -8.64 -2.60 -3.63
N VAL A 32 -8.73 -3.89 -3.97
CA VAL A 32 -9.68 -4.40 -4.98
C VAL A 32 -11.14 -4.10 -4.56
N ALA A 33 -11.51 -4.32 -3.31
CA ALA A 33 -12.85 -4.07 -2.79
C ALA A 33 -13.28 -2.61 -2.97
N THR A 34 -12.37 -1.65 -2.73
CA THR A 34 -12.69 -0.22 -2.92
C THR A 34 -12.93 0.18 -4.38
N PHE A 35 -12.35 -0.54 -5.34
CA PHE A 35 -12.64 -0.34 -6.76
C PHE A 35 -13.96 -0.98 -7.18
N VAL A 36 -14.32 -2.12 -6.57
CA VAL A 36 -15.59 -2.82 -6.82
C VAL A 36 -16.77 -2.08 -6.18
N ALA A 37 -16.55 -1.36 -5.08
CA ALA A 37 -17.58 -0.58 -4.37
C ALA A 37 -18.16 0.55 -5.25
N ILE A 38 -19.44 0.43 -5.59
CA ILE A 38 -20.18 1.41 -6.40
C ILE A 38 -20.99 2.37 -5.52
N HIS A 39 -21.35 1.99 -4.29
CA HIS A 39 -22.22 2.82 -3.44
C HIS A 39 -21.47 3.37 -2.23
N PHE A 40 -21.89 4.53 -1.73
CA PHE A 40 -21.37 5.08 -0.48
C PHE A 40 -21.58 4.15 0.72
N THR A 41 -22.69 3.43 0.76
CA THR A 41 -22.98 2.42 1.78
C THR A 41 -21.95 1.30 1.79
N THR A 42 -21.61 0.75 0.62
CA THR A 42 -20.56 -0.28 0.50
C THR A 42 -19.20 0.23 0.92
N LEU A 43 -18.92 1.49 0.63
CA LEU A 43 -17.66 2.11 0.99
C LEU A 43 -17.54 2.33 2.51
N PHE A 44 -18.63 2.75 3.16
CA PHE A 44 -18.70 2.88 4.61
C PHE A 44 -18.56 1.52 5.31
N TYR A 45 -19.22 0.50 4.77
CA TYR A 45 -19.09 -0.89 5.24
C TYR A 45 -17.65 -1.42 5.20
N LEU A 46 -16.85 -1.03 4.19
CA LEU A 46 -15.42 -1.33 4.16
C LEU A 46 -14.60 -0.46 5.12
N PHE A 47 -14.98 0.81 5.27
CA PHE A 47 -14.23 1.79 6.05
C PHE A 47 -14.29 1.53 7.56
N VAL A 48 -15.47 1.28 8.12
CA VAL A 48 -15.67 1.09 9.58
C VAL A 48 -14.78 -0.02 10.18
N PRO A 49 -14.78 -1.27 9.68
CA PRO A 49 -13.93 -2.33 10.23
C PRO A 49 -12.44 -2.00 10.07
N LEU A 50 -12.05 -1.32 9.00
CA LEU A 50 -10.66 -0.91 8.79
C LEU A 50 -10.21 0.12 9.83
N VAL A 51 -11.07 1.09 10.18
CA VAL A 51 -10.79 2.06 11.25
C VAL A 51 -10.60 1.38 12.58
N ILE A 52 -11.49 0.44 12.93
CA ILE A 52 -11.40 -0.34 14.17
C ILE A 52 -10.07 -1.11 14.21
N LEU A 53 -9.73 -1.84 13.13
CA LEU A 53 -8.47 -2.58 13.04
C LEU A 53 -7.24 -1.67 13.12
N TYR A 54 -7.29 -0.48 12.53
CA TYR A 54 -6.20 0.48 12.60
C TYR A 54 -5.97 1.01 14.02
N ILE A 55 -7.04 1.34 14.73
CA ILE A 55 -6.97 1.83 16.11
C ILE A 55 -6.44 0.72 17.03
N ILE A 56 -6.93 -0.52 16.88
CA ILE A 56 -6.42 -1.69 17.61
C ILE A 56 -4.95 -1.95 17.26
N GLY A 57 -4.59 -1.79 15.98
CA GLY A 57 -3.26 -2.05 15.44
C GLY A 57 -2.20 -1.09 15.96
N THR A 58 -2.46 0.22 15.85
CA THR A 58 -1.49 1.30 16.08
C THR A 58 -1.68 2.03 17.42
N LYS A 59 -2.77 1.76 18.14
CA LYS A 59 -3.18 2.45 19.38
C LYS A 59 -3.23 3.98 19.29
N ASN A 60 -3.25 4.54 18.09
CA ASN A 60 -3.15 5.98 17.85
C ASN A 60 -4.33 6.50 17.04
N VAL A 61 -5.34 7.02 17.74
CA VAL A 61 -6.55 7.60 17.14
C VAL A 61 -6.23 8.88 16.35
N VAL A 62 -5.26 9.68 16.80
CA VAL A 62 -4.84 10.91 16.09
C VAL A 62 -4.20 10.58 14.74
N GLY A 63 -3.59 9.40 14.62
CA GLY A 63 -3.04 8.88 13.37
C GLY A 63 -4.08 8.79 12.25
N VAL A 64 -5.32 8.43 12.57
CA VAL A 64 -6.44 8.33 11.62
C VAL A 64 -6.67 9.68 10.94
N PHE A 65 -6.86 10.75 11.71
CA PHE A 65 -7.06 12.10 11.16
C PHE A 65 -5.84 12.64 10.44
N LYS A 66 -4.62 12.30 10.89
CA LYS A 66 -3.39 12.72 10.20
C LYS A 66 -3.27 12.11 8.80
N LEU A 67 -3.73 10.87 8.61
CA LEU A 67 -3.74 10.20 7.32
C LEU A 67 -4.72 10.83 6.33
N LEU A 68 -5.76 11.51 6.80
CA LEU A 68 -6.76 12.17 5.94
C LEU A 68 -6.20 13.37 5.18
N LYS A 69 -5.13 14.02 5.68
CA LYS A 69 -4.56 15.24 5.08
C LYS A 69 -4.16 15.07 3.61
N MET A 70 -3.54 13.94 3.26
CA MET A 70 -3.03 13.68 1.91
C MET A 70 -4.16 13.39 0.89
N PRO A 71 -5.14 12.50 1.20
CA PRO A 71 -6.37 12.36 0.40
C PRO A 71 -7.13 13.66 0.20
N LEU A 72 -7.17 14.56 1.20
CA LEU A 72 -7.89 15.83 1.09
C LEU A 72 -7.22 16.76 0.06
N ILE A 73 -5.89 16.82 0.04
CA ILE A 73 -5.13 17.60 -0.96
C ILE A 73 -5.38 17.07 -2.37
N ILE A 74 -5.29 15.74 -2.56
CA ILE A 74 -5.61 15.11 -3.86
C ILE A 74 -7.08 15.31 -4.21
N GLY A 75 -7.96 15.22 -3.22
CA GLY A 75 -9.39 15.46 -3.33
C GLY A 75 -9.74 16.83 -3.88
N CYS A 76 -9.06 17.88 -3.41
CA CYS A 76 -9.21 19.23 -3.95
C CYS A 76 -8.84 19.29 -5.44
N ILE A 77 -7.76 18.64 -5.86
CA ILE A 77 -7.37 18.59 -7.28
C ILE A 77 -8.42 17.83 -8.10
N ILE A 78 -8.86 16.67 -7.61
CA ILE A 78 -9.91 15.86 -8.24
C ILE A 78 -11.23 16.64 -8.35
N PHE A 79 -11.57 17.45 -7.35
CA PHE A 79 -12.76 18.29 -7.36
C PHE A 79 -12.75 19.25 -8.53
N PHE A 80 -11.65 19.99 -8.71
CA PHE A 80 -11.49 20.90 -9.84
C PHE A 80 -11.54 20.15 -11.18
N ILE A 81 -10.87 19.00 -11.29
CA ILE A 81 -10.92 18.19 -12.52
C ILE A 81 -12.35 17.73 -12.83
N ASN A 82 -13.08 17.23 -11.83
CA ASN A 82 -14.46 16.75 -12.01
C ASN A 82 -15.41 17.89 -12.41
N LEU A 83 -15.18 19.10 -11.88
CA LEU A 83 -15.93 20.30 -12.23
C LEU A 83 -15.79 20.68 -13.71
N TYR A 84 -14.64 20.42 -14.33
CA TYR A 84 -14.42 20.65 -15.77
C TYR A 84 -14.74 19.44 -16.66
N THR A 85 -14.79 18.23 -16.12
CA THR A 85 -14.93 16.99 -16.91
C THR A 85 -16.37 16.49 -16.98
N MET A 86 -17.16 16.71 -15.91
CA MET A 86 -18.52 16.20 -15.85
C MET A 86 -19.46 17.08 -16.68
N LYS A 87 -19.79 16.62 -17.88
CA LYS A 87 -20.82 17.23 -18.72
C LYS A 87 -22.19 16.84 -18.18
N ILE A 88 -23.04 17.84 -17.96
CA ILE A 88 -24.43 17.61 -17.56
C ILE A 88 -25.27 17.52 -18.84
N THR A 89 -25.88 16.36 -19.06
CA THR A 89 -26.85 16.11 -20.15
C THR A 89 -28.26 16.22 -19.58
N ASP A 90 -29.26 16.55 -20.41
CA ASP A 90 -30.64 16.81 -19.93
C ASP A 90 -31.25 15.64 -19.13
N GLU A 91 -30.90 14.38 -19.44
CA GLU A 91 -31.33 13.19 -18.68
C GLU A 91 -30.79 13.15 -17.24
N THR A 92 -29.69 13.86 -16.96
CA THR A 92 -29.00 13.85 -15.67
C THR A 92 -29.29 15.07 -14.80
N ARG A 93 -30.06 16.03 -15.34
CA ARG A 93 -30.30 17.35 -14.75
C ARG A 93 -31.15 17.29 -13.49
N ASP A 94 -32.16 16.42 -13.47
CA ASP A 94 -33.03 16.19 -12.30
C ASP A 94 -32.36 15.35 -11.21
N ILE A 95 -31.49 14.42 -11.62
CA ILE A 95 -30.78 13.53 -10.69
C ILE A 95 -29.73 14.32 -9.90
N TYR A 96 -28.93 15.18 -10.56
CA TYR A 96 -27.78 15.82 -9.91
C TYR A 96 -28.05 17.15 -9.20
N ARG A 97 -29.28 17.66 -9.21
CA ARG A 97 -29.70 18.93 -8.57
C ARG A 97 -28.65 20.03 -8.74
N VAL A 98 -28.59 20.58 -9.94
CA VAL A 98 -27.60 21.61 -10.33
C VAL A 98 -27.78 22.87 -9.49
N TRP A 99 -26.67 23.36 -8.90
CA TRP A 99 -26.64 24.59 -8.10
C TRP A 99 -26.25 25.82 -8.93
N TRP A 100 -25.18 25.72 -9.73
CA TRP A 100 -24.66 26.85 -10.51
C TRP A 100 -23.94 26.38 -11.77
N TYR A 101 -24.37 26.89 -12.94
CA TYR A 101 -23.67 26.73 -14.21
C TYR A 101 -22.43 27.60 -14.30
N ILE A 102 -21.33 27.00 -14.74
CA ILE A 102 -20.03 27.64 -14.83
C ILE A 102 -19.88 28.15 -16.27
N PHE A 103 -19.45 29.41 -16.44
CA PHE A 103 -19.27 30.09 -17.74
C PHE A 103 -20.53 30.29 -18.60
N GLY A 104 -21.75 30.19 -18.04
CA GLY A 104 -22.98 30.49 -18.78
C GLY A 104 -23.39 29.47 -19.85
N SER A 105 -22.61 28.40 -20.05
CA SER A 105 -23.01 27.23 -20.85
C SER A 105 -23.69 26.18 -19.98
N GLN A 106 -24.82 25.62 -20.44
CA GLN A 106 -25.58 24.55 -19.74
C GLN A 106 -24.79 23.22 -19.57
N THR A 107 -23.56 23.15 -20.10
CA THR A 107 -22.77 21.91 -20.17
C THR A 107 -21.94 21.61 -18.92
N TYR A 108 -21.50 22.64 -18.18
CA TYR A 108 -20.68 22.47 -16.98
C TYR A 108 -21.34 23.16 -15.79
N ALA A 109 -21.60 22.41 -14.72
CA ALA A 109 -22.21 23.00 -13.53
C ALA A 109 -21.74 22.33 -12.25
N LEU A 110 -21.73 23.12 -11.18
CA LEU A 110 -21.61 22.62 -9.83
C LEU A 110 -22.90 21.87 -9.48
N SER A 111 -22.80 20.56 -9.31
CA SER A 111 -23.92 19.68 -9.00
C SER A 111 -23.59 18.78 -7.81
N TRP A 112 -24.62 18.22 -7.18
CA TRP A 112 -24.46 17.24 -6.11
C TRP A 112 -23.70 15.99 -6.60
N GLY A 113 -23.83 15.66 -7.89
CA GLY A 113 -23.09 14.57 -8.53
C GLY A 113 -21.57 14.78 -8.53
N VAL A 114 -21.10 16.01 -8.81
CA VAL A 114 -19.65 16.34 -8.77
C VAL A 114 -19.11 16.21 -7.35
N VAL A 115 -19.84 16.72 -6.35
CA VAL A 115 -19.46 16.66 -4.94
C VAL A 115 -19.44 15.20 -4.45
N ALA A 116 -20.49 14.42 -4.73
CA ALA A 116 -20.58 13.02 -4.36
C ALA A 116 -19.48 12.18 -5.03
N ARG A 117 -19.22 12.36 -6.33
CA ARG A 117 -18.13 11.67 -7.04
C ARG A 117 -16.79 11.97 -6.42
N THR A 118 -16.51 13.24 -6.17
CA THR A 118 -15.27 13.69 -5.55
C THR A 118 -15.10 13.11 -4.15
N LEU A 119 -16.14 13.19 -3.32
CA LEU A 119 -16.11 12.66 -1.95
C LEU A 119 -15.86 11.14 -1.95
N SER A 120 -16.48 10.41 -2.87
CA SER A 120 -16.27 8.97 -2.98
C SER A 120 -14.81 8.62 -3.31
N LEU A 121 -14.16 9.38 -4.21
CA LEU A 121 -12.77 9.18 -4.59
C LEU A 121 -11.83 9.51 -3.43
N ILE A 122 -12.11 10.57 -2.68
CA ILE A 122 -11.36 10.91 -1.46
C ILE A 122 -11.42 9.75 -0.47
N ILE A 123 -12.61 9.22 -0.19
CA ILE A 123 -12.75 8.15 0.79
C ILE A 123 -12.11 6.84 0.28
N ARG A 124 -12.19 6.53 -1.03
CA ARG A 124 -11.46 5.37 -1.63
C ARG A 124 -9.95 5.48 -1.40
N ILE A 125 -9.36 6.62 -1.77
CA ILE A 125 -7.92 6.86 -1.60
C ILE A 125 -7.56 6.77 -0.11
N TYR A 126 -8.41 7.31 0.76
CA TYR A 126 -8.20 7.25 2.19
C TYR A 126 -8.20 5.81 2.74
N ILE A 127 -9.16 4.97 2.33
CA ILE A 127 -9.20 3.53 2.69
C ILE A 127 -7.91 2.83 2.22
N MET A 128 -7.48 3.07 0.97
CA MET A 128 -6.26 2.46 0.42
C MET A 128 -5.00 2.85 1.20
N ILE A 129 -4.84 4.14 1.52
CA ILE A 129 -3.71 4.65 2.31
C ILE A 129 -3.75 4.07 3.72
N MET A 130 -4.93 4.00 4.34
CA MET A 130 -5.11 3.49 5.68
C MET A 130 -4.80 1.99 5.78
N ALA A 131 -5.30 1.18 4.83
CA ALA A 131 -5.01 -0.25 4.74
C ALA A 131 -3.52 -0.51 4.53
N THR A 132 -2.89 0.22 3.60
CA THR A 132 -1.46 0.09 3.33
C THR A 132 -0.61 0.52 4.54
N THR A 133 -0.99 1.61 5.22
CA THR A 133 -0.28 2.08 6.42
C THR A 133 -0.40 1.08 7.56
N LEU A 134 -1.57 0.49 7.77
CA LEU A 134 -1.77 -0.58 8.74
C LEU A 134 -0.88 -1.79 8.42
N PHE A 135 -0.82 -2.19 7.16
CA PHE A 135 0.01 -3.31 6.72
C PHE A 135 1.51 -3.07 6.96
N VAL A 136 2.01 -1.91 6.53
CA VAL A 136 3.43 -1.54 6.64
C VAL A 136 3.83 -1.33 8.10
N SER A 137 2.97 -0.69 8.91
CA SER A 137 3.27 -0.46 10.32
C SER A 137 3.31 -1.75 11.14
N THR A 138 2.50 -2.76 10.80
CA THR A 138 2.34 -3.98 11.61
C THR A 138 3.16 -5.19 11.14
N THR A 139 3.90 -5.07 10.03
CA THR A 139 4.62 -6.20 9.42
C THR A 139 6.11 -5.92 9.29
N LYS A 140 6.94 -6.80 9.86
CA LYS A 140 8.40 -6.70 9.74
C LYS A 140 8.84 -7.02 8.31
N PRO A 141 9.83 -6.30 7.72
CA PRO A 141 10.30 -6.56 6.36
C PRO A 141 10.76 -8.01 6.11
N ILE A 142 11.45 -8.62 7.08
CA ILE A 142 11.89 -10.03 6.97
C ILE A 142 10.74 -11.05 6.99
N LEU A 143 9.60 -10.68 7.57
CA LEU A 143 8.39 -11.51 7.56
C LEU A 143 7.62 -11.34 6.25
N LEU A 144 7.67 -10.13 5.68
CA LEU A 144 7.09 -9.85 4.37
C LEU A 144 7.74 -10.68 3.26
N THR A 145 9.06 -10.82 3.25
CA THR A 145 9.74 -11.63 2.22
C THR A 145 9.35 -13.09 2.27
N LYS A 146 9.14 -13.63 3.48
CA LYS A 146 8.62 -14.99 3.66
C LYS A 146 7.20 -15.12 3.14
N ALA A 147 6.33 -14.16 3.46
CA ALA A 147 4.98 -14.15 2.92
C ALA A 147 4.96 -14.09 1.39
N LEU A 148 5.84 -13.26 0.79
CA LEU A 148 6.00 -13.21 -0.66
C LEU A 148 6.50 -14.54 -1.23
N GLU A 149 7.49 -15.18 -0.62
CA GLU A 149 7.97 -16.51 -1.03
C GLU A 149 6.82 -17.52 -1.09
N ASP A 150 5.98 -17.53 -0.06
CA ASP A 150 4.85 -18.46 0.04
C ASP A 150 3.73 -18.16 -0.95
N LEU A 151 3.44 -16.88 -1.20
CA LEU A 151 2.48 -16.47 -2.22
C LEU A 151 2.99 -16.69 -3.65
N MET A 152 4.31 -16.71 -3.84
CA MET A 152 4.93 -17.06 -5.12
C MET A 152 4.97 -18.57 -5.36
N LEU A 153 4.79 -19.42 -4.34
CA LEU A 153 4.83 -20.88 -4.48
C LEU A 153 3.95 -21.45 -5.63
N PRO A 154 2.70 -21.00 -5.88
CA PRO A 154 1.92 -21.46 -7.04
C PRO A 154 2.59 -21.17 -8.40
N LEU A 155 3.42 -20.12 -8.51
CA LEU A 155 4.17 -19.83 -9.74
C LEU A 155 5.25 -20.88 -10.02
N LYS A 156 5.56 -21.78 -9.07
CA LYS A 156 6.41 -22.95 -9.32
C LYS A 156 5.85 -23.87 -10.41
N ILE A 157 4.53 -23.88 -10.61
CA ILE A 157 3.86 -24.62 -11.69
C ILE A 157 4.30 -24.07 -13.06
N LEU A 158 4.60 -22.77 -13.15
CA LEU A 158 5.13 -22.10 -14.35
C LEU A 158 6.66 -22.22 -14.47
N PHE A 159 7.29 -23.19 -13.79
CA PHE A 159 8.73 -23.41 -13.77
C PHE A 159 9.58 -22.23 -13.24
N ILE A 160 8.97 -21.29 -12.50
CA ILE A 160 9.69 -20.18 -11.88
C ILE A 160 10.38 -20.67 -10.59
N PRO A 161 11.70 -20.45 -10.39
CA PRO A 161 12.42 -20.87 -9.19
C PRO A 161 12.15 -19.93 -8.00
N THR A 162 10.97 -20.06 -7.40
CA THR A 162 10.47 -19.20 -6.30
C THR A 162 11.40 -19.16 -5.09
N HIS A 163 12.04 -20.28 -4.77
CA HIS A 163 13.03 -20.41 -3.69
C HIS A 163 14.26 -19.52 -3.90
N ILE A 164 14.80 -19.47 -5.13
CA ILE A 164 16.00 -18.69 -5.45
C ILE A 164 15.66 -17.21 -5.35
N ILE A 165 14.49 -16.81 -5.87
CA ILE A 165 14.00 -15.43 -5.77
C ILE A 165 13.85 -15.02 -4.31
N ALA A 166 13.23 -15.86 -3.48
CA ALA A 166 13.07 -15.60 -2.05
C ALA A 166 14.40 -15.47 -1.31
N MET A 167 15.38 -16.31 -1.65
CA MET A 167 16.74 -16.18 -1.15
C MET A 167 17.33 -14.81 -1.49
N VAL A 168 17.32 -14.42 -2.78
CA VAL A 168 17.93 -13.17 -3.24
C VAL A 168 17.31 -11.98 -2.52
N ILE A 169 15.99 -11.95 -2.40
CA ILE A 169 15.27 -10.88 -1.68
C ILE A 169 15.64 -10.90 -0.18
N SER A 170 15.70 -12.08 0.46
CA SER A 170 16.07 -12.19 1.88
C SER A 170 17.50 -11.74 2.15
N VAL A 171 18.43 -12.03 1.24
CA VAL A 171 19.83 -11.59 1.32
C VAL A 171 19.92 -10.08 1.11
N ALA A 172 19.22 -9.55 0.09
CA ALA A 172 19.15 -8.12 -0.18
C ALA A 172 18.62 -7.34 1.03
N LEU A 173 17.48 -7.74 1.60
CA LEU A 173 16.93 -7.08 2.79
C LEU A 173 17.87 -7.11 4.00
N ARG A 174 18.62 -8.19 4.18
CA ARG A 174 19.63 -8.28 5.24
C ARG A 174 20.81 -7.35 4.99
N PHE A 175 21.22 -7.18 3.74
CA PHE A 175 22.33 -6.31 3.37
C PHE A 175 21.98 -4.82 3.40
N ILE A 176 20.72 -4.42 3.21
CA ILE A 176 20.31 -3.00 3.24
C ILE A 176 20.81 -2.27 4.51
N PRO A 177 20.56 -2.75 5.75
CA PRO A 177 21.08 -2.10 6.95
C PRO A 177 22.61 -1.99 6.97
N THR A 178 23.30 -3.07 6.58
CA THR A 178 24.78 -3.10 6.56
C THR A 178 25.35 -2.13 5.53
N LEU A 179 24.75 -2.04 4.33
CA LEU A 179 25.14 -1.10 3.28
C LEU A 179 24.89 0.35 3.68
N LEU A 180 23.83 0.64 4.44
CA LEU A 180 23.59 1.97 4.98
C LEU A 180 24.64 2.38 6.02
N ILE A 181 25.12 1.44 6.84
CA ILE A 181 26.21 1.69 7.80
C ILE A 181 27.52 1.93 7.04
N GLU A 182 27.84 1.10 6.04
CA GLU A 182 29.04 1.25 5.21
C GLU A 182 29.04 2.58 4.44
N THR A 183 27.90 2.93 3.82
CA THR A 183 27.70 4.21 3.15
C THR A 183 28.01 5.37 4.09
N LYS A 184 27.46 5.36 5.32
CA LYS A 184 27.72 6.41 6.32
C LYS A 184 29.20 6.47 6.72
N ARG A 185 29.87 5.32 6.82
CA ARG A 185 31.30 5.23 7.14
C ARG A 185 32.15 5.82 6.03
N ILE A 186 31.91 5.41 4.79
CA ILE A 186 32.62 5.92 3.59
C ILE A 186 32.37 7.42 3.45
N MET A 187 31.12 7.88 3.59
CA MET A 187 30.78 9.30 3.54
C MET A 187 31.57 10.11 4.58
N LYS A 188 31.65 9.65 5.83
CA LYS A 188 32.44 10.32 6.87
C LYS A 188 33.92 10.34 6.54
N ALA A 189 34.47 9.23 6.05
CA ALA A 189 35.88 9.14 5.67
C ALA A 189 36.24 10.08 4.50
N GLN A 190 35.40 10.14 3.47
CA GLN A 190 35.60 11.04 2.33
C GLN A 190 35.39 12.51 2.73
N ALA A 191 34.45 12.80 3.63
CA ALA A 191 34.29 14.13 4.19
C ALA A 191 35.54 14.59 4.96
N SER A 192 36.18 13.70 5.73
CA SER A 192 37.48 13.99 6.37
C SER A 192 38.62 14.21 5.36
N ARG A 193 38.49 13.72 4.13
CA ARG A 193 39.43 13.96 3.01
C ARG A 193 39.05 15.20 2.17
N GLY A 194 38.10 16.02 2.64
CA GLY A 194 37.72 17.29 2.00
C GLY A 194 36.62 17.17 0.94
N VAL A 195 35.94 16.03 0.81
CA VAL A 195 34.79 15.89 -0.10
C VAL A 195 33.54 16.48 0.56
N ASP A 196 33.00 17.56 0.00
CA ASP A 196 31.71 18.11 0.42
C ASP A 196 30.55 17.42 -0.32
N PHE A 197 29.67 16.77 0.44
CA PHE A 197 28.47 16.09 -0.08
C PHE A 197 27.21 16.95 -0.05
N LYS A 198 27.20 18.05 0.70
CA LYS A 198 25.99 18.87 0.93
C LYS A 198 26.00 20.12 0.06
N ASN A 199 27.12 20.83 0.02
CA ASN A 199 27.26 22.09 -0.70
C ASN A 199 27.94 21.89 -2.05
N GLY A 200 27.87 22.91 -2.92
CA GLY A 200 28.52 22.90 -4.24
C GLY A 200 27.56 22.83 -5.43
N ARG A 201 28.12 22.99 -6.63
CA ARG A 201 27.37 22.93 -7.89
C ARG A 201 27.04 21.47 -8.22
N ILE A 202 26.12 21.26 -9.18
CA ILE A 202 25.74 19.91 -9.63
C ILE A 202 26.96 19.08 -10.05
N LYS A 203 27.94 19.69 -10.73
CA LYS A 203 29.20 19.03 -11.13
C LYS A 203 29.98 18.49 -9.93
N ASP A 204 30.05 19.27 -8.85
CA ASP A 204 30.77 18.88 -7.63
C ASP A 204 30.05 17.74 -6.92
N LYS A 205 28.71 17.77 -6.90
CA LYS A 205 27.89 16.68 -6.35
C LYS A 205 28.05 15.38 -7.11
N VAL A 206 28.15 15.42 -8.44
CA VAL A 206 28.43 14.22 -9.26
C VAL A 206 29.81 13.66 -8.93
N LYS A 207 30.83 14.51 -8.82
CA LYS A 207 32.18 14.08 -8.42
C LYS A 207 32.20 13.51 -6.99
N ALA A 208 31.50 14.12 -6.05
CA ALA A 208 31.38 13.59 -4.69
C ALA A 208 30.69 12.21 -4.70
N PHE A 209 29.64 12.03 -5.51
CA PHE A 209 28.94 10.77 -5.62
C PHE A 209 29.80 9.64 -6.19
N THR A 210 30.68 9.91 -7.18
CA THR A 210 31.60 8.88 -7.70
C THR A 210 32.61 8.42 -6.64
N THR A 211 33.10 9.30 -5.77
CA THR A 211 33.99 8.93 -4.65
C THR A 211 33.34 8.00 -3.62
N LEU A 212 32.00 8.00 -3.54
CA LEU A 212 31.22 7.14 -2.66
C LEU A 212 30.88 5.81 -3.34
N ILE A 213 30.44 5.85 -4.60
CA ILE A 213 29.99 4.68 -5.36
C ILE A 213 31.11 3.67 -5.52
N ILE A 214 32.31 4.09 -5.95
CA ILE A 214 33.38 3.14 -6.31
C ILE A 214 33.78 2.26 -5.11
N PRO A 215 34.07 2.81 -3.91
CA PRO A 215 34.35 1.98 -2.73
C PRO A 215 33.15 1.13 -2.28
N LEU A 216 31.92 1.65 -2.40
CA LEU A 216 30.73 0.91 -1.99
C LEU A 216 30.49 -0.32 -2.89
N PHE A 217 30.70 -0.20 -4.20
CA PHE A 217 30.60 -1.33 -5.10
C PHE A 217 31.70 -2.35 -4.85
N SER A 218 32.96 -1.92 -4.72
CA SER A 218 34.08 -2.82 -4.43
C SER A 218 33.85 -3.62 -3.14
N THR A 219 33.42 -2.95 -2.06
CA THR A 219 33.08 -3.64 -0.79
C THR A 219 31.86 -4.53 -0.89
N SER A 220 30.88 -4.19 -1.74
CA SER A 220 29.69 -5.04 -1.97
C SER A 220 30.03 -6.30 -2.77
N PHE A 221 30.91 -6.22 -3.76
CA PHE A 221 31.39 -7.38 -4.51
C PHE A 221 32.19 -8.34 -3.63
N ALA A 222 33.13 -7.82 -2.83
CA ALA A 222 33.86 -8.64 -1.87
C ALA A 222 32.92 -9.36 -0.88
N LYS A 223 31.92 -8.64 -0.33
CA LYS A 223 30.91 -9.25 0.54
C LYS A 223 30.05 -10.30 -0.16
N ALA A 224 29.77 -10.14 -1.44
CA ALA A 224 29.01 -11.11 -2.23
C ALA A 224 29.84 -12.39 -2.46
N GLU A 225 31.12 -12.25 -2.77
CA GLU A 225 32.06 -13.37 -2.92
C GLU A 225 32.24 -14.13 -1.59
N ASP A 226 32.49 -13.42 -0.50
CA ASP A 226 32.58 -14.01 0.85
C ASP A 226 31.30 -14.76 1.22
N LEU A 227 30.13 -14.18 0.93
CA LEU A 227 28.84 -14.82 1.18
C LEU A 227 28.67 -16.08 0.32
N SER A 228 29.05 -16.03 -0.97
CA SER A 228 28.97 -17.18 -1.88
C SER A 228 29.86 -18.32 -1.40
N ASN A 229 31.13 -18.04 -1.10
CA ASN A 229 32.08 -19.02 -0.58
C ASN A 229 31.59 -19.61 0.75
N ALA A 230 31.05 -18.78 1.64
CA ALA A 230 30.45 -19.23 2.91
C ALA A 230 29.17 -20.06 2.72
N MET A 231 28.44 -19.87 1.62
CA MET A 231 27.27 -20.67 1.27
C MET A 231 27.69 -22.03 0.72
N GLU A 232 28.65 -22.08 -0.20
CA GLU A 232 29.18 -23.32 -0.78
C GLU A 232 29.83 -24.23 0.28
N THR A 233 30.65 -23.67 1.17
CA THR A 233 31.27 -24.41 2.29
C THR A 233 30.24 -25.00 3.26
N ARG A 234 29.05 -24.41 3.36
CA ARG A 234 27.92 -24.95 4.14
C ARG A 234 27.07 -25.96 3.36
N GLY A 235 27.48 -26.34 2.16
CA GLY A 235 26.74 -27.24 1.27
C GLY A 235 25.46 -26.61 0.72
N TYR A 236 25.45 -25.29 0.47
CA TYR A 236 24.30 -24.63 -0.14
C TYR A 236 24.21 -24.98 -1.63
N ASP A 237 23.21 -25.80 -1.99
CA ASP A 237 22.81 -26.02 -3.39
C ASP A 237 21.49 -25.27 -3.70
N PRO A 238 21.45 -24.38 -4.72
CA PRO A 238 20.25 -23.67 -5.14
C PRO A 238 19.12 -24.56 -5.71
N TYR A 239 19.44 -25.74 -6.25
CA TYR A 239 18.47 -26.61 -6.93
C TYR A 239 18.04 -27.81 -6.10
N ALA A 240 18.75 -28.11 -5.01
CA ALA A 240 18.40 -29.17 -4.08
C ALA A 240 17.05 -28.91 -3.35
N LYS A 241 16.37 -30.00 -2.96
CA LYS A 241 15.21 -29.93 -2.06
C LYS A 241 15.67 -29.44 -0.69
N ARG A 242 14.97 -28.45 -0.12
CA ARG A 242 15.32 -27.84 1.18
C ARG A 242 14.18 -27.90 2.20
N THR A 243 14.55 -27.94 3.47
CA THR A 243 13.63 -27.75 4.60
C THR A 243 13.65 -26.29 5.09
N ARG A 244 12.54 -25.84 5.69
CA ARG A 244 12.42 -24.47 6.22
C ARG A 244 12.54 -24.46 7.75
N TYR A 245 13.52 -23.71 8.26
CA TYR A 245 13.71 -23.52 9.71
C TYR A 245 12.57 -22.72 10.35
N ARG A 246 12.25 -21.55 9.79
CA ARG A 246 11.18 -20.68 10.30
C ARG A 246 9.98 -20.75 9.38
N LYS A 247 8.96 -21.50 9.82
CA LYS A 247 7.67 -21.69 9.15
C LYS A 247 6.66 -20.65 9.65
N LEU A 248 5.81 -20.18 8.75
CA LEU A 248 4.62 -19.40 9.10
C LEU A 248 3.49 -20.42 9.31
N VAL A 249 2.94 -20.46 10.52
CA VAL A 249 1.87 -21.39 10.89
C VAL A 249 0.60 -20.57 11.04
N PRO A 250 -0.44 -20.82 10.22
CA PRO A 250 -1.70 -20.12 10.35
C PRO A 250 -2.34 -20.47 11.69
N THR A 251 -2.84 -19.46 12.39
CA THR A 251 -3.52 -19.60 13.68
C THR A 251 -5.04 -19.50 13.50
N TRP A 252 -5.82 -19.82 14.54
CA TRP A 252 -7.27 -19.65 14.51
C TRP A 252 -7.70 -18.18 14.26
N ARG A 253 -6.88 -17.22 14.69
CA ARG A 253 -7.10 -15.78 14.47
C ARG A 253 -7.05 -15.44 12.99
N ASP A 254 -6.12 -16.08 12.29
CA ASP A 254 -5.90 -15.94 10.86
C ASP A 254 -7.10 -16.47 10.07
N ALA A 255 -7.67 -17.60 10.50
CA ALA A 255 -8.89 -18.14 9.94
C ALA A 255 -10.07 -17.15 10.10
N ILE A 256 -10.28 -16.59 11.30
CA ILE A 256 -11.34 -15.61 11.54
C ILE A 256 -11.17 -14.38 10.65
N VAL A 257 -9.96 -13.79 10.58
CA VAL A 257 -9.70 -12.62 9.74
C VAL A 257 -9.92 -12.93 8.26
N SER A 258 -9.54 -14.12 7.80
CA SER A 258 -9.77 -14.53 6.41
C SER A 258 -11.27 -14.70 6.09
N ILE A 259 -12.06 -15.27 7.00
CA ILE A 259 -13.51 -15.42 6.84
C ILE A 259 -14.18 -14.05 6.79
N VAL A 260 -13.80 -13.14 7.71
CA VAL A 260 -14.31 -11.76 7.72
C VAL A 260 -13.96 -11.05 6.40
N LEU A 261 -12.72 -11.17 5.92
CA LEU A 261 -12.29 -10.58 4.65
C LEU A 261 -13.10 -11.12 3.46
N VAL A 262 -13.29 -12.44 3.37
CA VAL A 262 -14.08 -13.06 2.31
C VAL A 262 -15.54 -12.60 2.40
N GLY A 263 -16.12 -12.55 3.60
CA GLY A 263 -17.45 -11.99 3.84
C GLY A 263 -17.57 -10.55 3.35
N LEU A 264 -16.60 -9.69 3.69
CA LEU A 264 -16.56 -8.30 3.22
C LEU A 264 -16.54 -8.20 1.69
N LEU A 265 -15.74 -9.03 1.03
CA LEU A 265 -15.62 -9.06 -0.43
C LEU A 265 -16.91 -9.55 -1.10
N VAL A 266 -17.49 -10.64 -0.60
CA VAL A 266 -18.75 -11.19 -1.13
C VAL A 266 -19.88 -10.19 -0.98
N VAL A 267 -20.02 -9.57 0.19
CA VAL A 267 -21.04 -8.53 0.42
C VAL A 267 -20.82 -7.38 -0.57
N THR A 268 -19.60 -6.84 -0.69
CA THR A 268 -19.31 -5.76 -1.64
C THR A 268 -19.67 -6.14 -3.08
N TYR A 269 -19.41 -7.38 -3.48
CA TYR A 269 -19.78 -7.91 -4.79
C TYR A 269 -21.30 -8.04 -4.97
N LEU A 270 -22.03 -8.56 -3.98
CA LEU A 270 -23.49 -8.68 -4.03
C LEU A 270 -24.18 -7.33 -4.15
N PHE A 271 -23.67 -6.31 -3.46
CA PHE A 271 -24.15 -4.93 -3.60
C PHE A 271 -23.91 -4.36 -4.99
N LYS A 272 -22.81 -4.72 -5.67
CA LYS A 272 -22.55 -4.29 -7.06
C LYS A 272 -23.57 -4.87 -8.05
N TYR A 273 -24.05 -6.09 -7.82
CA TYR A 273 -25.02 -6.77 -8.68
C TYR A 273 -26.49 -6.49 -8.29
N ASP A 274 -26.73 -5.54 -7.38
CA ASP A 274 -28.07 -5.15 -6.92
C ASP A 274 -28.91 -6.34 -6.39
N VAL A 275 -28.27 -7.42 -5.95
CA VAL A 275 -28.95 -8.62 -5.43
C VAL A 275 -29.71 -8.30 -4.14
N PHE A 276 -29.12 -7.44 -3.31
CA PHE A 276 -29.83 -6.74 -2.25
C PHE A 276 -30.36 -5.42 -2.82
N LYS A 277 -31.62 -5.43 -3.29
CA LYS A 277 -32.41 -4.20 -3.42
C LYS A 277 -32.64 -3.62 -2.01
N ILE A 278 -31.62 -2.96 -1.45
CA ILE A 278 -31.82 -2.14 -0.25
C ILE A 278 -32.66 -0.95 -0.70
N ALA A 279 -33.95 -1.11 -0.47
CA ALA A 279 -35.01 -0.12 -0.55
C ALA A 279 -35.03 0.71 -1.85
N ASN A 280 -35.94 0.31 -2.72
CA ASN A 280 -36.48 1.09 -3.84
C ASN A 280 -37.24 2.36 -3.36
N SER A 281 -36.78 3.04 -2.29
CA SER A 281 -37.52 4.14 -1.62
C SER A 281 -36.66 5.36 -1.29
N ALA A 282 -35.49 5.49 -1.90
CA ALA A 282 -34.50 6.49 -1.51
C ALA A 282 -33.84 7.10 -2.75
N ASN A 283 -34.37 8.22 -3.27
CA ASN A 283 -33.77 9.02 -4.36
C ASN A 283 -32.30 9.42 -4.10
N TRP A 284 -31.81 9.26 -2.87
CA TRP A 284 -30.41 9.48 -2.47
C TRP A 284 -29.49 8.29 -2.79
N ILE A 285 -29.99 7.07 -3.01
CA ILE A 285 -29.16 5.91 -3.37
C ILE A 285 -28.80 5.93 -4.86
N GLU A 286 -29.68 6.39 -5.74
CA GLU A 286 -29.37 6.58 -7.16
C GLU A 286 -28.29 7.66 -7.39
N LEU A 287 -28.34 8.74 -6.60
CA LEU A 287 -27.28 9.75 -6.51
C LEU A 287 -25.91 9.19 -6.08
N THR A 288 -25.89 8.01 -5.45
CA THR A 288 -24.68 7.34 -4.95
C THR A 288 -24.23 6.18 -5.84
N SER A 289 -24.97 5.84 -6.89
CA SER A 289 -24.66 4.76 -7.82
C SER A 289 -23.75 5.28 -8.93
N PHE A 290 -22.46 4.93 -8.90
CA PHE A 290 -21.51 5.27 -9.98
C PHE A 290 -21.69 4.44 -11.26
N LYS A 291 -22.80 3.71 -11.41
CA LYS A 291 -23.03 2.77 -12.53
C LYS A 291 -23.29 3.50 -13.87
N ASN A 292 -23.74 4.75 -13.83
CA ASN A 292 -24.11 5.57 -15.00
C ASN A 292 -23.22 6.83 -15.16
N PHE A 293 -21.92 6.77 -14.83
CA PHE A 293 -21.00 7.92 -14.79
C PHE A 293 -19.58 7.67 -15.28
#